data_AF-A0AAV1IBD1-F1
#
_entry.id   AF-A0AAV1IBD1-F1
#
_cell.length_a   1.000
_cell.length_b   1.000
_cell.length_c   1.000
_cell.angle_alpha   90.00
_cell.angle_beta   90.00
_cell.angle_gamma   90.00
#
_symmetry.space_group_name_H-M   'P 1'
#
loop_
_entity.id
_entity.type
_entity.pdbx_description
1 polymer ?
#
loop_
_entity_poly.entity_id
_entity_poly.type
_entity_poly.pdbx_seq_one_letter_code
_entity_poly.pdbx_strand_id
1 'polypeptide(L)'
;MLREALDAGRRSEIDVAYQEGAEYLQTMGIESKGEVARILDIAMNPNSLFLTLRDKKRAVNTNARQLSVEQDMKPVVESLQKHGLSQRDICKVITDHPPVLCYSAEERIYPFFEFLKSVGISPEKVAKRPTLLGLEVNKSLRRIVDYLQEVEGKSIDEVAQLLETI
;
A
#
# COMPACT_ATOMS: atom_id res chain seq x y z
N MET A 1 -36.32 -19.85 -16.91
CA MET A 1 -36.57 -20.19 -15.48
C MET A 1 -35.32 -20.64 -14.72
N LEU A 2 -34.72 -21.84 -14.92
CA LEU A 2 -33.51 -22.23 -14.13
C LEU A 2 -32.21 -21.50 -14.54
N ARG A 3 -32.12 -21.01 -15.78
CA ARG A 3 -30.94 -20.28 -16.29
C ARG A 3 -30.93 -18.80 -15.88
N GLU A 4 -32.09 -18.22 -15.60
CA GLU A 4 -32.22 -16.82 -15.15
C GLU A 4 -31.96 -16.67 -13.65
N ALA A 5 -32.26 -17.69 -12.84
CA ALA A 5 -31.94 -17.69 -11.41
C ALA A 5 -30.41 -17.78 -11.15
N LEU A 6 -29.67 -18.45 -12.03
CA LEU A 6 -28.21 -18.55 -11.95
C LEU A 6 -27.49 -17.27 -12.43
N ASP A 7 -28.10 -16.52 -13.36
CA ASP A 7 -27.59 -15.21 -13.81
C ASP A 7 -28.02 -14.06 -12.88
N ALA A 8 -29.17 -14.17 -12.21
CA ALA A 8 -29.63 -13.19 -11.22
C ALA A 8 -28.74 -13.18 -9.96
N GLY A 9 -28.28 -14.35 -9.50
CA GLY A 9 -27.31 -14.45 -8.41
C GLY A 9 -25.88 -14.02 -8.76
N ARG A 10 -25.61 -13.69 -10.03
CA ARG A 10 -24.31 -13.19 -10.54
C ARG A 10 -24.37 -11.74 -11.02
N ARG A 11 -25.55 -11.11 -11.05
CA ARG A 11 -25.78 -9.77 -11.63
C ARG A 11 -26.42 -8.75 -10.70
N SER A 12 -26.60 -9.04 -9.41
CA SER A 12 -26.96 -8.05 -8.40
C SER A 12 -25.84 -7.92 -7.37
N GLU A 13 -25.49 -6.69 -7.00
CA GLU A 13 -24.41 -6.32 -6.06
C GLU A 13 -23.04 -6.26 -6.73
N ILE A 14 -22.68 -5.08 -7.26
CA ILE A 14 -21.27 -4.67 -7.14
C ILE A 14 -21.01 -4.70 -5.63
N ASP A 15 -20.03 -5.49 -5.18
CA ASP A 15 -19.67 -5.65 -3.77
C ASP A 15 -19.68 -4.27 -3.09
N VAL A 16 -20.52 -4.10 -2.06
CA VAL A 16 -20.70 -2.81 -1.38
C VAL A 16 -19.35 -2.25 -0.91
N ALA A 17 -18.45 -3.11 -0.45
CA ALA A 17 -17.10 -2.71 -0.06
C ALA A 17 -16.28 -2.18 -1.25
N TYR A 18 -16.49 -2.76 -2.44
CA TYR A 18 -15.85 -2.28 -3.67
C TYR A 18 -16.41 -0.92 -4.10
N GLN A 19 -17.72 -0.70 -3.98
CA GLN A 19 -18.35 0.60 -4.29
C GLN A 19 -17.86 1.68 -3.33
N GLU A 20 -17.96 1.45 -2.03
CA GLU A 20 -17.51 2.37 -0.99
C GLU A 20 -16.01 2.67 -1.12
N GLY A 21 -15.20 1.64 -1.34
CA GLY A 21 -13.76 1.79 -1.59
C GLY A 21 -13.47 2.61 -2.85
N ALA A 22 -14.24 2.42 -3.92
CA ALA A 22 -14.07 3.16 -5.17
C ALA A 22 -14.41 4.64 -5.00
N GLU A 23 -15.53 4.95 -4.37
CA GLU A 23 -15.94 6.31 -4.06
C GLU A 23 -14.89 7.00 -3.17
N TYR A 24 -14.43 6.31 -2.13
CA TYR A 24 -13.40 6.85 -1.24
C TYR A 24 -12.11 7.18 -1.99
N LEU A 25 -11.58 6.26 -2.81
CA LEU A 25 -10.36 6.52 -3.61
C LEU A 25 -10.55 7.67 -4.62
N GLN A 26 -11.75 7.85 -5.16
CA GLN A 26 -12.07 8.99 -6.01
C GLN A 26 -12.07 10.30 -5.22
N THR A 27 -12.62 10.34 -4.00
CA THR A 27 -12.56 11.54 -3.14
C THR A 27 -11.12 11.91 -2.74
N MET A 28 -10.22 10.92 -2.72
CA MET A 28 -8.78 11.15 -2.49
C MET A 28 -8.06 11.76 -3.70
N GLY A 29 -8.68 11.72 -4.90
CA GLY A 29 -8.10 12.25 -6.15
C GLY A 29 -7.59 11.17 -7.11
N ILE A 30 -7.93 9.89 -6.90
CA ILE A 30 -7.69 8.81 -7.87
C ILE A 30 -8.89 8.73 -8.82
N GLU A 31 -8.89 9.60 -9.84
CA GLU A 31 -10.06 9.81 -10.70
C GLU A 31 -10.26 8.70 -11.75
N SER A 32 -9.17 8.03 -12.16
CA SER A 32 -9.22 7.01 -13.20
C SER A 32 -9.95 5.75 -12.70
N LYS A 33 -11.13 5.49 -13.25
CA LYS A 33 -11.91 4.27 -12.96
C LYS A 33 -11.10 2.99 -13.12
N GLY A 34 -10.21 2.94 -14.12
CA GLY A 34 -9.34 1.77 -14.34
C GLY A 34 -8.28 1.61 -13.25
N GLU A 35 -7.72 2.71 -12.74
CA GLU A 35 -6.76 2.65 -11.63
C GLU A 35 -7.42 2.29 -10.32
N VAL A 36 -8.57 2.89 -10.01
CA VAL A 36 -9.39 2.52 -8.85
C VAL A 36 -9.71 1.03 -8.87
N ALA A 37 -10.17 0.53 -10.02
CA ALA A 37 -10.51 -0.88 -10.16
C ALA A 37 -9.30 -1.81 -9.95
N ARG A 38 -8.13 -1.41 -10.48
CA ARG A 38 -6.86 -2.13 -10.29
C ARG A 38 -6.42 -2.12 -8.82
N ILE A 39 -6.48 -0.98 -8.14
CA ILE A 39 -6.07 -0.82 -6.74
C ILE A 39 -6.92 -1.74 -5.87
N LEU A 40 -8.25 -1.67 -6.02
CA LEU A 40 -9.18 -2.49 -5.25
C LEU A 40 -9.01 -3.99 -5.55
N ASP A 41 -8.81 -4.38 -6.81
CA ASP A 41 -8.54 -5.79 -7.13
C ASP A 41 -7.24 -6.27 -6.47
N ILE A 42 -6.14 -5.52 -6.54
CA ILE A 42 -4.88 -5.90 -5.87
C ILE A 42 -5.03 -5.99 -4.34
N ALA A 43 -5.79 -5.07 -3.74
CA ALA A 43 -5.95 -5.00 -2.29
C ALA A 43 -6.94 -6.05 -1.76
N MET A 44 -8.02 -6.34 -2.49
CA MET A 44 -9.12 -7.20 -2.00
C MET A 44 -9.12 -8.61 -2.58
N ASN A 45 -8.44 -8.86 -3.71
CA ASN A 45 -8.43 -10.16 -4.38
C ASN A 45 -7.04 -10.83 -4.27
N PRO A 46 -6.90 -11.92 -3.48
CA PRO A 46 -5.63 -12.64 -3.35
C PRO A 46 -5.15 -13.29 -4.66
N ASN A 47 -6.04 -13.43 -5.66
CA ASN A 47 -5.71 -13.94 -6.99
C ASN A 47 -5.68 -12.83 -8.05
N SER A 48 -5.48 -11.56 -7.65
CA SER A 48 -5.41 -10.43 -8.57
C SER A 48 -4.44 -10.69 -9.72
N LEU A 49 -4.91 -10.50 -10.95
CA LEU A 49 -4.10 -10.68 -12.15
C LEU A 49 -3.22 -9.46 -12.44
N PHE A 50 -3.49 -8.31 -11.84
CA PHE A 50 -2.73 -7.08 -12.11
C PHE A 50 -1.28 -7.16 -11.61
N LEU A 51 -1.01 -7.92 -10.55
CA LEU A 51 0.36 -8.18 -10.08
C LEU A 51 1.15 -9.12 -11.02
N THR A 52 0.46 -9.81 -11.93
CA THR A 52 1.06 -10.84 -12.80
C THR A 52 1.47 -10.34 -14.18
N LEU A 53 1.08 -9.12 -14.58
CA LEU A 53 1.33 -8.60 -15.93
C LEU A 53 2.67 -7.86 -16.09
N ARG A 54 3.32 -7.43 -15.01
CA ARG A 54 4.65 -6.77 -15.08
C ARG A 54 5.83 -7.62 -14.60
N ASP A 55 5.63 -8.59 -13.70
CA ASP A 55 6.74 -9.36 -13.13
C ASP A 55 6.45 -10.88 -13.09
N LYS A 56 7.31 -11.66 -13.75
CA LYS A 56 7.26 -13.13 -13.82
C LYS A 56 7.57 -13.86 -12.50
N LYS A 57 7.57 -13.16 -11.36
CA LYS A 57 7.72 -13.73 -10.01
C LYS A 57 6.74 -13.06 -9.05
N ARG A 58 5.48 -13.49 -9.15
CA ARG A 58 4.39 -13.39 -8.17
C ARG A 58 4.74 -12.67 -6.86
N ALA A 59 4.61 -11.35 -6.81
CA ALA A 59 4.22 -10.67 -5.59
C ALA A 59 2.71 -10.90 -5.47
N VAL A 60 2.28 -11.87 -4.67
CA VAL A 60 0.87 -12.01 -4.29
C VAL A 60 0.66 -11.12 -3.08
N ASN A 61 -0.43 -10.36 -3.03
CA ASN A 61 -0.84 -9.75 -1.77
C ASN A 61 -1.43 -10.85 -0.88
N THR A 62 -0.59 -11.44 -0.02
CA THR A 62 -1.00 -12.49 0.93
C THR A 62 -2.02 -12.00 1.95
N ASN A 63 -2.14 -10.69 2.13
CA ASN A 63 -3.05 -10.06 3.08
C ASN A 63 -4.32 -9.55 2.39
N ALA A 64 -4.55 -9.90 1.12
CA ALA A 64 -5.73 -9.47 0.40
C ALA A 64 -7.00 -10.05 1.02
N ARG A 65 -7.96 -9.17 1.26
CA ARG A 65 -9.27 -9.46 1.87
C ARG A 65 -10.22 -8.32 1.56
N GLN A 66 -11.52 -8.52 1.78
CA GLN A 66 -12.47 -7.41 1.76
C GLN A 66 -12.05 -6.31 2.76
N LEU A 67 -12.11 -5.05 2.33
CA LEU A 67 -11.71 -3.89 3.13
C LEU A 67 -12.92 -3.01 3.41
N SER A 68 -12.98 -2.46 4.62
CA SER A 68 -13.90 -1.37 4.98
C SER A 68 -13.20 -0.03 4.83
N VAL A 69 -13.91 0.97 4.31
CA VAL A 69 -13.37 2.34 4.26
C VAL A 69 -13.04 2.86 5.65
N GLU A 70 -13.94 2.70 6.62
CA GLU A 70 -13.78 3.23 7.97
C GLU A 70 -12.75 2.48 8.81
N GLN A 71 -12.68 1.15 8.69
CA GLN A 71 -11.83 0.34 9.56
C GLN A 71 -10.44 0.06 8.97
N ASP A 72 -10.30 0.06 7.64
CA ASP A 72 -9.05 -0.32 6.97
C ASP A 72 -8.43 0.85 6.21
N MET A 73 -9.16 1.46 5.28
CA MET A 73 -8.57 2.42 4.32
C MET A 73 -8.30 3.78 4.95
N LYS A 74 -9.27 4.36 5.68
CA LYS A 74 -9.13 5.66 6.34
C LYS A 74 -8.01 5.68 7.39
N PRO A 75 -7.91 4.70 8.31
CA PRO A 75 -6.81 4.70 9.30
C PRO A 75 -5.42 4.68 8.64
N VAL A 76 -5.27 3.95 7.53
CA VAL A 76 -4.03 3.95 6.74
C VAL A 76 -3.74 5.35 6.20
N VAL A 77 -4.72 5.98 5.54
CA VAL A 77 -4.57 7.31 4.96
C VAL A 77 -4.26 8.36 6.03
N GLU A 78 -5.02 8.39 7.11
CA GLU A 78 -4.84 9.32 8.22
C GLU A 78 -3.47 9.15 8.89
N SER A 79 -3.01 7.91 9.03
CA SER A 79 -1.66 7.63 9.53
C SER A 79 -0.59 8.17 8.59
N LEU A 80 -0.70 7.97 7.27
CA LEU A 80 0.24 8.54 6.30
C LEU A 80 0.25 10.08 6.34
N GLN A 81 -0.93 10.71 6.45
CA GLN A 81 -1.05 12.17 6.60
C GLN A 81 -0.40 12.66 7.89
N LYS A 82 -0.62 11.98 9.02
CA LYS A 82 -0.03 12.31 10.32
C LYS A 82 1.50 12.28 10.31
N HIS A 83 2.09 11.43 9.47
CA HIS A 83 3.54 11.36 9.27
C HIS A 83 4.07 12.34 8.20
N GLY A 84 3.23 13.26 7.73
CA GLY A 84 3.65 14.38 6.89
C GLY A 84 3.60 14.13 5.39
N LEU A 85 3.00 13.02 4.93
CA LEU A 85 2.81 12.83 3.49
C LEU A 85 1.70 13.76 2.98
N SER A 86 1.94 14.39 1.84
CA SER A 86 0.91 15.19 1.17
C SER A 86 -0.18 14.28 0.58
N GLN A 87 -1.36 14.85 0.30
CA GLN A 87 -2.44 14.13 -0.39
C GLN A 87 -1.95 13.49 -1.70
N ARG A 88 -1.09 14.20 -2.46
CA ARG A 88 -0.50 13.71 -3.69
C ARG A 88 0.42 12.50 -3.45
N ASP A 89 1.23 12.55 -2.41
CA ASP A 89 2.13 11.45 -2.03
C ASP A 89 1.35 10.21 -1.62
N ILE A 90 0.25 10.39 -0.89
CA ILE A 90 -0.63 9.29 -0.46
C ILE A 90 -1.29 8.62 -1.66
N CYS A 91 -1.85 9.40 -2.58
CA CYS A 91 -2.42 8.85 -3.82
C CYS A 91 -1.37 8.07 -4.60
N LYS A 92 -0.13 8.57 -4.67
CA LYS A 92 0.99 7.86 -5.30
C LYS A 92 1.31 6.56 -4.57
N VAL A 93 1.42 6.56 -3.23
CA VAL A 93 1.67 5.37 -2.41
C VAL A 93 0.60 4.30 -2.64
N ILE A 94 -0.67 4.66 -2.61
CA ILE A 94 -1.79 3.73 -2.83
C ILE A 94 -1.79 3.19 -4.26
N THR A 95 -1.49 4.04 -5.25
CA THR A 95 -1.47 3.64 -6.66
C THR A 95 -0.32 2.67 -6.95
N ASP A 96 0.88 2.99 -6.47
CA ASP A 96 2.09 2.23 -6.77
C ASP A 96 2.26 1.00 -5.86
N HIS A 97 1.70 1.03 -4.64
CA HIS A 97 1.70 -0.11 -3.70
C HIS A 97 0.32 -0.30 -3.03
N PRO A 98 -0.69 -0.76 -3.78
CA PRO A 98 -2.05 -0.98 -3.25
C PRO A 98 -2.15 -1.87 -2.00
N PRO A 99 -1.27 -2.89 -1.78
CA PRO A 99 -1.30 -3.68 -0.55
C PRO A 99 -1.18 -2.87 0.75
N VAL A 100 -0.71 -1.62 0.68
CA VAL A 100 -0.69 -0.68 1.82
C VAL A 100 -2.06 -0.53 2.49
N LEU A 101 -3.15 -0.64 1.73
CA LEU A 101 -4.52 -0.51 2.25
C LEU A 101 -4.91 -1.67 3.19
N CYS A 102 -4.17 -2.79 3.15
CA CYS A 102 -4.38 -3.92 4.04
C CYS A 102 -3.54 -3.84 5.32
N TYR A 103 -2.71 -2.80 5.47
CA TYR A 103 -1.79 -2.69 6.60
C TYR A 103 -2.47 -2.10 7.83
N SER A 104 -2.10 -2.60 9.00
CA SER A 104 -2.50 -1.97 10.27
C SER A 104 -1.81 -0.62 10.44
N ALA A 105 -2.58 0.44 10.61
CA ALA A 105 -2.04 1.78 10.86
C ALA A 105 -1.13 1.78 12.11
N GLU A 106 -1.52 1.05 13.16
CA GLU A 106 -0.83 1.01 14.45
C GLU A 106 0.34 0.03 14.51
N GLU A 107 0.16 -1.17 13.95
CA GLU A 107 1.17 -2.23 14.07
C GLU A 107 2.19 -2.20 12.93
N ARG A 108 1.84 -1.53 11.82
CA ARG A 108 2.65 -1.55 10.60
C ARG A 108 3.14 -0.18 10.18
N ILE A 109 2.22 0.76 9.95
CA ILE A 109 2.58 2.07 9.40
C ILE A 109 3.30 2.92 10.44
N TYR A 110 2.73 3.02 11.65
CA TYR A 110 3.31 3.82 12.72
C TYR A 110 4.75 3.39 13.09
N PRO A 111 5.06 2.12 13.37
CA PRO A 111 6.42 1.70 13.73
C PRO A 111 7.42 1.90 12.58
N PHE A 112 6.95 1.83 11.34
CA PHE A 112 7.77 2.08 10.16
C PHE A 112 8.20 3.55 10.07
N PHE A 113 7.27 4.49 10.22
CA PHE A 113 7.63 5.91 10.18
C PHE A 113 8.41 6.36 11.41
N GLU A 114 8.12 5.81 12.60
CA GLU A 114 8.94 6.06 13.79
C GLU A 114 10.38 5.56 13.59
N PHE A 115 10.56 4.41 12.92
CA PHE A 115 11.89 3.95 12.56
C PHE A 115 12.59 4.89 11.57
N LEU A 116 11.94 5.30 10.47
CA LEU A 116 12.53 6.25 9.52
C LEU A 116 12.96 7.55 10.20
N LYS A 117 12.11 8.07 11.08
CA LYS A 117 12.41 9.25 11.89
C LYS A 117 13.63 9.02 12.81
N SER A 118 13.72 7.85 13.45
CA SER A 118 14.82 7.51 14.35
C SER A 118 16.18 7.45 13.65
N VAL A 119 16.18 7.07 12.37
CA VAL A 119 17.41 7.01 11.57
C VAL A 119 17.69 8.34 10.86
N GLY A 120 16.71 9.23 10.72
CA GLY A 120 16.86 10.54 10.09
C GLY A 120 16.39 10.60 8.62
N ILE A 121 15.58 9.63 8.19
CA ILE A 121 15.03 9.56 6.83
C ILE A 121 13.70 10.28 6.76
N SER A 122 13.56 11.19 5.79
CA SER A 122 12.32 11.93 5.56
C SER A 122 11.18 11.00 5.10
N PRO A 123 9.95 11.18 5.61
CA PRO A 123 8.78 10.41 5.23
C PRO A 123 8.44 10.53 3.72
N GLU A 124 8.79 11.64 3.06
CA GLU A 124 8.58 11.85 1.63
C GLU A 124 9.28 10.80 0.75
N LYS A 125 10.36 10.19 1.26
CA LYS A 125 11.09 9.12 0.57
C LYS A 125 10.20 7.89 0.32
N VAL A 126 9.22 7.67 1.18
CA VAL A 126 8.25 6.57 1.06
C VAL A 126 7.40 6.73 -0.20
N ALA A 127 7.03 7.97 -0.56
CA ALA A 127 6.25 8.23 -1.76
C ALA A 127 7.02 7.88 -3.05
N LYS A 128 8.35 7.96 -3.02
CA LYS A 128 9.21 7.56 -4.16
C LYS A 128 9.35 6.04 -4.28
N ARG A 129 9.36 5.32 -3.15
CA ARG A 129 9.49 3.85 -3.09
C ARG A 129 8.46 3.24 -2.12
N PRO A 130 7.16 3.20 -2.48
CA PRO A 130 6.11 2.74 -1.56
C PRO A 130 6.25 1.29 -1.10
N THR A 131 6.96 0.45 -1.87
CA THR A 131 7.26 -0.94 -1.52
C THR A 131 8.09 -1.09 -0.24
N LEU A 132 8.78 -0.04 0.23
CA LEU A 132 9.49 -0.05 1.52
C LEU A 132 8.56 -0.34 2.69
N LEU A 133 7.29 0.09 2.62
CA LEU A 133 6.28 -0.23 3.64
C LEU A 133 6.01 -1.74 3.77
N GLY A 134 6.39 -2.53 2.76
CA GLY A 134 6.36 -4.00 2.78
C GLY A 134 7.51 -4.65 3.55
N LEU A 135 8.56 -3.90 3.94
CA LEU A 135 9.70 -4.43 4.70
C LEU A 135 9.43 -4.44 6.20
N GLU A 136 9.69 -5.55 6.88
CA GLU A 136 9.56 -5.60 8.34
C GLU A 136 10.62 -4.73 9.02
N VAL A 137 10.17 -3.74 9.78
CA VAL A 137 11.02 -2.76 10.49
C VAL A 137 12.06 -3.47 11.35
N ASN A 138 11.61 -4.35 12.24
CA ASN A 138 12.45 -5.06 13.21
C ASN A 138 13.20 -6.26 12.62
N LYS A 139 13.14 -6.46 11.30
CA LYS A 139 13.90 -7.52 10.62
C LYS A 139 14.67 -6.95 9.44
N SER A 140 14.03 -6.86 8.28
CA SER A 140 14.70 -6.55 7.03
C SER A 140 15.19 -5.11 6.97
N LEU A 141 14.37 -4.14 7.37
CA LEU A 141 14.70 -2.73 7.21
C LEU A 141 15.83 -2.31 8.16
N ARG A 142 15.72 -2.65 9.45
CA ARG A 142 16.78 -2.40 10.43
C ARG A 142 18.10 -3.04 10.00
N ARG A 143 18.10 -4.30 9.57
CA ARG A 143 19.32 -4.98 9.10
C ARG A 143 19.99 -4.27 7.92
N ILE A 144 19.21 -3.76 6.97
CA ILE A 144 19.76 -3.02 5.82
C ILE A 144 20.39 -1.72 6.30
N VAL A 145 19.71 -0.96 7.16
CA VAL A 145 20.22 0.32 7.67
C VAL A 145 21.46 0.12 8.53
N ASP A 146 21.43 -0.82 9.49
CA ASP A 146 22.56 -1.13 10.37
C ASP A 146 23.78 -1.56 9.53
N TYR A 147 23.59 -2.41 8.51
CA TYR A 147 24.67 -2.82 7.62
C TYR A 147 25.30 -1.62 6.88
N LEU A 148 24.47 -0.77 6.27
CA LEU A 148 24.97 0.37 5.50
C LEU A 148 25.69 1.40 6.39
N GLN A 149 25.18 1.65 7.61
CA GLN A 149 25.79 2.62 8.51
C GLN A 149 27.04 2.06 9.21
N GLU A 150 26.97 0.86 9.77
CA GLU A 150 28.02 0.30 10.62
C GLU A 150 29.13 -0.41 9.82
N VAL A 151 28.77 -1.09 8.72
CA VAL A 151 29.72 -1.88 7.92
C VAL A 151 30.26 -1.06 6.76
N GLU A 152 29.39 -0.37 6.01
CA GLU A 152 29.82 0.45 4.87
C GLU A 152 30.17 1.90 5.22
N GLY A 153 29.89 2.34 6.45
CA GLY A 153 30.18 3.70 6.91
C GLY A 153 29.35 4.78 6.21
N LYS A 154 28.18 4.42 5.66
CA LYS A 154 27.32 5.33 4.91
C LYS A 154 26.67 6.36 5.81
N SER A 155 26.66 7.60 5.32
CA SER A 155 25.85 8.67 5.91
C SER A 155 24.36 8.35 5.77
N ILE A 156 23.52 8.95 6.61
CA ILE A 156 22.07 8.73 6.53
C ILE A 156 21.49 9.15 5.18
N ASP A 157 22.03 10.21 4.57
CA ASP A 157 21.59 10.70 3.27
C ASP A 157 21.91 9.67 2.17
N GLU A 158 23.07 9.03 2.23
CA GLU A 158 23.43 7.93 1.32
C GLU A 158 22.52 6.72 1.55
N VAL A 159 22.24 6.34 2.80
CA VAL A 159 21.30 5.26 3.11
C VAL A 159 19.91 5.56 2.54
N ALA A 160 19.42 6.79 2.74
CA ALA A 160 18.13 7.22 2.20
C ALA A 160 18.09 7.12 0.67
N GLN A 161 19.16 7.54 -0.02
CA GLN A 161 19.28 7.42 -1.47
C GLN A 161 19.34 5.96 -1.92
N LEU A 162 20.06 5.10 -1.19
CA LEU A 162 20.15 3.68 -1.51
C LEU A 162 18.79 2.98 -1.35
N LEU A 163 18.06 3.27 -0.28
CA LEU A 163 16.71 2.75 -0.05
C LEU A 163 15.71 3.20 -1.14
N GLU A 164 15.95 4.32 -1.84
CA GLU A 164 15.16 4.71 -3.02
C GLU A 164 15.43 3.80 -4.25
N THR A 165 16.57 3.11 -4.29
CA THR A 165 17.08 2.42 -5.52
C THR A 165 17.12 0.90 -5.44
N ILE A 166 17.18 0.31 -4.24
CA ILE A 166 17.24 -1.15 -4.03
C ILE A 166 15.88 -1.86 -4.17
#